data_AF-A0A3S4F2D0-F1
#
_entry.id   AF-A0A3S4F2D0-F1
#
_cell.length_a   1.000
_cell.length_b   1.000
_cell.length_c   1.000
_cell.angle_alpha   90.00
_cell.angle_beta   90.00
_cell.angle_gamma   90.00
#
_symmetry.space_group_name_H-M   'P 1'
#
loop_
_entity.id
_entity.type
_entity.pdbx_description
1 polymer ?
#
loop_
_entity_poly.entity_id
_entity_poly.type
_entity_poly.pdbx_seq_one_letter_code
_entity_poly.pdbx_strand_id
1 'polypeptide(L)'
;MPFTTNPQQAREFVARTGIDSLAVAIGTAHGMYAAEPKLDFERLAEIRALVDIPLVLHGASGLPESDIRQAISLGVCKVNVATELKIAFSDALKEYFLQNPKANDPRHYMQPAKQAMKEVVRKVIHVCGCEGQL
;
A
#
# COMPACT_ATOMS: atom_id res chain seq x y z
N MET A 1 -13.64 -17.60 6.85
CA MET A 1 -13.42 -17.56 5.39
C MET A 1 -12.71 -16.25 5.08
N PRO A 2 -11.60 -16.21 4.34
CA PRO A 2 -11.08 -14.91 3.95
C PRO A 2 -12.07 -14.26 2.98
N PHE A 3 -12.36 -12.98 3.18
CA PHE A 3 -13.23 -12.15 2.34
C PHE A 3 -12.52 -11.81 1.03
N THR A 4 -12.36 -12.78 0.15
CA THR A 4 -11.66 -12.62 -1.13
C THR A 4 -12.63 -12.30 -2.26
N THR A 5 -12.26 -11.39 -3.16
CA THR A 5 -13.07 -10.99 -4.31
C THR A 5 -13.34 -12.18 -5.24
N ASN A 6 -14.56 -12.34 -5.72
CA ASN A 6 -14.89 -13.32 -6.76
C ASN A 6 -14.68 -12.70 -8.16
N PRO A 7 -13.97 -13.36 -9.10
CA PRO A 7 -13.68 -12.79 -10.42
C PRO A 7 -14.91 -12.45 -11.26
N GLN A 8 -15.94 -13.31 -11.27
CA GLN A 8 -17.15 -13.08 -12.04
C GLN A 8 -17.98 -11.92 -11.47
N GLN A 9 -18.05 -11.80 -10.14
CA GLN A 9 -18.68 -10.66 -9.48
C GLN A 9 -17.90 -9.36 -9.73
N ALA A 10 -16.58 -9.40 -9.78
CA ALA A 10 -15.76 -8.24 -10.13
C ALA A 10 -16.09 -7.73 -11.54
N ARG A 11 -16.16 -8.63 -12.54
CA ARG A 11 -16.57 -8.30 -13.91
C ARG A 11 -17.97 -7.68 -13.95
N GLU A 12 -18.94 -8.32 -13.28
CA GLU A 12 -20.32 -7.83 -13.26
C GLU A 12 -20.41 -6.45 -12.60
N PHE A 13 -19.71 -6.26 -11.48
CA PHE A 13 -19.68 -4.99 -10.75
C PHE A 13 -19.12 -3.86 -11.62
N VAL A 14 -18.01 -4.08 -12.31
CA VAL A 14 -17.42 -3.09 -13.23
C VAL A 14 -18.38 -2.75 -14.36
N ALA A 15 -18.96 -3.76 -15.02
CA ALA A 15 -19.89 -3.54 -16.13
C ALA A 15 -21.15 -2.77 -15.72
N ARG A 16 -21.65 -3.00 -14.49
CA ARG A 16 -22.88 -2.35 -13.99
C ARG A 16 -22.67 -0.95 -13.44
N THR A 17 -21.46 -0.66 -12.94
CA THR A 17 -21.20 0.60 -12.24
C THR A 17 -20.46 1.62 -13.09
N GLY A 18 -19.68 1.17 -14.09
CA GLY A 18 -18.89 2.07 -14.93
C GLY A 18 -17.73 2.75 -14.19
N ILE A 19 -17.24 2.17 -13.09
CA ILE A 19 -16.09 2.69 -12.34
C ILE A 19 -14.78 2.64 -13.14
N ASP A 20 -13.87 3.56 -12.84
CA ASP A 20 -12.58 3.68 -13.54
C ASP A 20 -11.45 2.81 -12.95
N SER A 21 -11.62 2.32 -11.72
CA SER A 21 -10.67 1.40 -11.09
C SER A 21 -11.35 0.51 -10.03
N LEU A 22 -10.78 -0.66 -9.76
CA LEU A 22 -11.34 -1.63 -8.82
C LEU A 22 -10.34 -2.03 -7.74
N ALA A 23 -10.68 -1.78 -6.48
CA ALA A 23 -9.98 -2.37 -5.34
C ALA A 23 -10.40 -3.82 -5.13
N VAL A 24 -9.43 -4.72 -5.05
CA VAL A 24 -9.64 -6.17 -4.91
C VAL A 24 -9.15 -6.68 -3.56
N ALA A 25 -9.85 -7.67 -3.00
CA ALA A 25 -9.45 -8.35 -1.78
C ALA A 25 -8.83 -9.71 -2.14
N ILE A 26 -7.51 -9.82 -1.97
CA ILE A 26 -6.71 -11.01 -2.30
C ILE A 26 -5.89 -11.51 -1.10
N GLY A 27 -6.32 -11.21 0.13
CA GLY A 27 -5.62 -11.64 1.35
C GLY A 27 -4.82 -10.55 2.08
N THR A 28 -4.84 -9.32 1.58
CA THR A 28 -4.29 -8.15 2.29
C THR A 28 -5.19 -7.69 3.44
N ALA A 29 -4.59 -7.09 4.47
CA ALA A 29 -5.28 -6.44 5.59
C ALA A 29 -4.71 -5.03 5.83
N HIS A 30 -5.50 -4.14 6.43
CA HIS A 30 -4.99 -2.84 6.87
C HIS A 30 -4.25 -2.98 8.20
N GLY A 31 -3.11 -2.29 8.33
CA GLY A 31 -2.29 -2.31 9.55
C GLY A 31 -0.91 -2.89 9.31
N MET A 32 -0.28 -3.40 10.36
CA MET A 32 0.89 -4.26 10.27
C MET A 32 0.43 -5.70 10.39
N TYR A 33 1.04 -6.59 9.60
CA TYR A 33 0.72 -8.01 9.64
C TYR A 33 1.39 -8.68 10.85
N ALA A 34 0.63 -9.48 11.60
CA ALA A 34 1.16 -10.27 12.73
C ALA A 34 1.92 -11.54 12.28
N ALA A 35 1.62 -12.02 11.06
CA ALA A 35 2.29 -13.10 10.37
C ALA A 35 2.34 -12.74 8.87
N GLU A 36 3.26 -13.36 8.12
CA GLU A 36 3.42 -13.07 6.69
C GLU A 36 2.09 -13.25 5.93
N PRO A 37 1.57 -12.20 5.27
CA PRO A 37 0.32 -12.30 4.55
C PRO A 37 0.48 -13.15 3.31
N LYS A 38 -0.44 -14.09 3.11
CA LYS A 38 -0.48 -14.89 1.91
C LYS A 38 -1.44 -14.26 0.89
N LEU A 39 -0.86 -13.57 -0.09
CA LEU A 39 -1.63 -13.02 -1.21
C LEU A 39 -2.06 -14.13 -2.17
N ASP A 40 -3.32 -14.09 -2.59
CA ASP A 40 -3.92 -15.00 -3.57
C ASP A 40 -3.68 -14.45 -4.99
N PHE A 41 -2.48 -14.71 -5.52
CA PHE A 41 -2.07 -14.25 -6.85
C PHE A 41 -2.80 -14.97 -7.99
N GLU A 42 -3.21 -16.23 -7.79
CA GLU A 42 -4.03 -16.96 -8.78
C GLU A 42 -5.35 -16.23 -8.98
N ARG A 43 -6.02 -15.86 -7.89
CA ARG A 43 -7.24 -15.06 -7.95
C ARG A 43 -7.03 -13.68 -8.54
N LEU A 44 -5.92 -13.00 -8.23
CA LEU A 44 -5.60 -11.71 -8.86
C LEU A 44 -5.49 -11.86 -10.39
N ALA A 45 -4.83 -12.92 -10.87
CA ALA A 45 -4.73 -13.23 -12.29
C ALA A 45 -6.10 -13.53 -12.92
N GLU A 46 -6.96 -14.30 -12.23
CA GLU A 46 -8.34 -14.56 -12.68
C GLU A 46 -9.17 -13.27 -12.78
N ILE A 47 -9.05 -12.36 -11.82
CA ILE A 47 -9.73 -11.05 -11.86
C ILE A 47 -9.22 -10.24 -13.05
N ARG A 48 -7.90 -10.13 -13.22
CA ARG A 48 -7.27 -9.40 -14.33
C ARG A 48 -7.68 -9.94 -15.70
N ALA A 49 -7.91 -11.25 -15.83
CA ALA A 49 -8.39 -11.86 -17.07
C ALA A 49 -9.83 -11.45 -17.44
N LEU A 50 -10.62 -10.95 -16.48
CA LEU A 50 -12.03 -10.59 -16.67
C LEU A 50 -12.32 -9.10 -16.51
N VAL A 51 -11.40 -8.33 -15.92
CA VAL A 51 -11.57 -6.92 -15.58
C VAL A 51 -10.46 -6.12 -16.25
N ASP A 52 -10.83 -5.26 -17.19
CA ASP A 52 -9.87 -4.51 -17.99
C ASP A 52 -9.38 -3.21 -17.35
N ILE A 53 -10.17 -2.61 -16.45
CA ILE A 53 -9.81 -1.38 -15.75
C ILE A 53 -8.64 -1.58 -14.76
N PRO A 54 -7.91 -0.52 -14.39
CA PRO A 54 -6.86 -0.57 -13.36
C PRO A 54 -7.30 -1.21 -12.04
N LEU A 55 -6.48 -2.15 -11.53
CA LEU A 55 -6.70 -2.77 -10.21
C LEU A 55 -5.97 -2.00 -9.10
N VAL A 56 -6.57 -1.99 -7.91
CA VAL A 56 -6.06 -1.29 -6.72
C VAL A 56 -5.76 -2.28 -5.61
N LEU A 57 -4.55 -2.22 -5.05
CA LEU A 57 -4.11 -3.00 -3.90
C LEU A 57 -4.19 -2.17 -2.62
N HIS A 58 -5.03 -2.62 -1.69
CA HIS A 58 -5.13 -2.05 -0.35
C HIS A 58 -4.19 -2.76 0.64
N GLY A 59 -3.89 -2.11 1.77
CA GLY A 59 -3.15 -2.76 2.85
C GLY A 59 -1.73 -3.17 2.48
N ALA A 60 -1.03 -2.39 1.65
CA ALA A 60 0.30 -2.75 1.18
C ALA A 60 1.42 -2.51 2.21
N SER A 61 1.11 -1.85 3.33
CA SER A 61 2.09 -1.64 4.40
C SER A 61 2.55 -2.97 5.00
N GLY A 62 3.86 -3.21 4.99
CA GLY A 62 4.53 -4.40 5.51
C GLY A 62 4.57 -5.58 4.53
N LEU A 63 4.09 -5.40 3.30
CA LEU A 63 4.22 -6.45 2.28
C LEU A 63 5.67 -6.59 1.79
N PRO A 64 6.12 -7.81 1.48
CA PRO A 64 7.38 -8.02 0.76
C PRO A 64 7.38 -7.26 -0.58
N GLU A 65 8.55 -6.73 -0.97
CA GLU A 65 8.70 -6.02 -2.24
C GLU A 65 8.39 -6.91 -3.45
N SER A 66 8.71 -8.21 -3.34
CA SER A 66 8.37 -9.24 -4.33
C SER A 66 6.87 -9.31 -4.58
N ASP A 67 6.07 -9.25 -3.52
CA ASP A 67 4.63 -9.40 -3.59
C ASP A 67 3.98 -8.17 -4.24
N ILE A 68 4.47 -6.98 -3.90
CA ILE A 68 4.03 -5.73 -4.54
C ILE A 68 4.34 -5.79 -6.04
N ARG A 69 5.57 -6.17 -6.41
CA ARG A 69 5.98 -6.27 -7.82
C ARG A 69 5.19 -7.35 -8.58
N GLN A 70 4.92 -8.49 -7.94
CA GLN A 70 4.09 -9.54 -8.52
C GLN A 70 2.65 -9.05 -8.73
N ALA A 71 2.06 -8.37 -7.75
CA ALA A 71 0.72 -7.81 -7.90
C ALA A 71 0.65 -6.77 -9.05
N ILE A 72 1.67 -5.91 -9.18
CA ILE A 72 1.78 -4.95 -10.30
C ILE A 72 1.87 -5.69 -11.64
N SER A 73 2.67 -6.75 -11.73
CA SER A 73 2.77 -7.57 -12.96
C SER A 73 1.44 -8.23 -13.37
N LEU A 74 0.50 -8.36 -12.42
CA LEU A 74 -0.84 -8.91 -12.62
C LEU A 74 -1.92 -7.82 -12.75
N GLY A 75 -1.55 -6.57 -13.00
CA GLY A 75 -2.49 -5.50 -13.35
C GLY A 75 -2.87 -4.54 -12.21
N VAL A 76 -2.20 -4.62 -11.06
CA VAL A 76 -2.32 -3.56 -10.05
C VAL A 76 -1.62 -2.30 -10.55
N CYS A 77 -2.35 -1.19 -10.62
CA CYS A 77 -1.81 0.11 -11.02
C CYS A 77 -1.81 1.15 -9.89
N LYS A 78 -2.44 0.83 -8.75
CA LYS A 78 -2.52 1.71 -7.58
C LYS A 78 -2.28 0.92 -6.30
N VAL A 79 -1.28 1.32 -5.52
CA VAL A 79 -0.91 0.68 -4.25
C VAL A 79 -1.17 1.66 -3.11
N ASN A 80 -1.91 1.23 -2.08
CA ASN A 80 -2.22 2.07 -0.91
C ASN A 80 -1.30 1.73 0.26
N VAL A 81 -0.48 2.70 0.68
CA VAL A 81 0.42 2.61 1.85
C VAL A 81 0.04 3.68 2.86
N ALA A 82 -0.10 3.32 4.14
CA ALA A 82 -0.47 4.28 5.19
C ALA A 82 0.18 3.98 6.55
N THR A 83 0.23 2.72 6.97
CA THR A 83 0.70 2.35 8.31
C THR A 83 2.20 2.64 8.49
N GLU A 84 3.03 2.22 7.54
CA GLU A 84 4.49 2.48 7.58
C GLU A 84 4.83 3.97 7.62
N LEU A 85 4.07 4.81 6.90
CA LEU A 85 4.26 6.26 6.91
C LEU A 85 4.05 6.84 8.32
N LYS A 86 2.99 6.39 9.01
CA LYS A 86 2.68 6.83 10.37
C LYS A 86 3.69 6.31 11.37
N ILE A 87 4.16 5.07 11.22
CA ILE A 87 5.18 4.47 12.09
C ILE A 87 6.48 5.26 11.99
N ALA A 88 7.03 5.40 10.77
CA ALA A 88 8.29 6.12 10.55
C ALA A 88 8.24 7.57 11.05
N PHE A 89 7.12 8.26 10.82
CA PHE A 89 6.92 9.61 11.32
C PHE A 89 6.86 9.66 12.85
N SER A 90 6.06 8.77 13.46
CA SER A 90 5.84 8.77 14.91
C SER A 90 7.10 8.37 15.66
N ASP A 91 7.87 7.42 15.14
CA ASP A 91 9.08 6.94 15.82
C ASP A 91 10.20 7.99 15.77
N ALA A 92 10.38 8.67 14.64
CA ALA A 92 11.29 9.82 14.56
C ALA A 92 10.86 10.97 15.49
N LEU A 93 9.55 11.19 15.66
CA LEU A 93 9.04 12.18 16.60
C LEU A 93 9.31 11.80 18.06
N LYS A 94 9.05 10.54 18.43
CA LYS A 94 9.34 10.01 19.78
C LYS A 94 10.83 10.14 20.10
N GLU A 95 11.69 9.72 19.18
CA GLU A 95 13.14 9.80 19.35
C GLU A 95 13.59 11.25 19.57
N TYR A 96 13.07 12.18 18.77
CA TYR A 96 13.39 13.60 18.95
C TYR A 96 13.04 14.11 20.35
N PHE A 97 11.87 13.77 20.88
CA PHE A 97 11.45 14.20 22.23
C PHE A 97 12.22 13.50 23.36
N LEU A 98 12.64 12.25 23.17
CA LEU A 98 13.52 11.57 24.13
C LEU A 98 14.87 12.29 24.25
N GLN A 99 15.42 12.76 23.14
CA GLN A 99 16.68 13.49 23.11
C GLN A 99 16.53 14.98 23.51
N ASN A 100 15.36 15.57 23.29
CA ASN A 100 15.09 17.00 23.49
C ASN A 100 13.84 17.23 24.36
N PRO A 101 13.85 16.87 25.66
CA PRO A 101 12.65 16.85 26.50
C PRO A 101 12.02 18.24 26.75
N LYS A 102 12.73 19.33 26.46
CA LYS A 102 12.23 20.71 26.58
C LYS A 102 11.78 21.33 25.25
N ALA A 103 11.86 20.58 24.15
CA ALA A 103 11.52 21.10 22.84
C ALA A 103 10.03 21.45 22.74
N ASN A 104 9.74 22.59 22.13
CA ASN A 104 8.38 23.09 21.91
C ASN A 104 8.19 23.69 20.51
N ASP A 105 9.25 23.84 19.72
CA ASP A 105 9.18 24.40 18.38
C ASP A 105 8.90 23.30 17.34
N PRO A 106 7.70 23.29 16.71
CA PRO A 106 7.33 22.28 15.73
C PRO A 106 8.25 22.21 14.53
N ARG A 107 8.94 23.30 14.18
CA ARG A 107 9.82 23.30 13.02
C ARG A 107 10.97 22.33 13.20
N HIS A 108 11.43 22.14 14.44
CA HIS A 108 12.56 21.27 14.75
C HIS A 108 12.16 19.80 14.84
N TYR A 109 11.04 19.46 15.48
CA TYR A 109 10.63 18.05 15.63
C TYR A 109 9.86 17.50 14.41
N MET A 110 9.20 18.36 13.64
CA MET A 110 8.50 17.94 12.41
C MET A 110 9.46 17.69 11.24
N GLN A 111 10.61 18.37 11.20
CA GLN A 111 11.66 18.18 10.19
C GLN A 111 12.13 16.71 10.10
N PRO A 112 12.67 16.10 11.17
CA PRO A 112 13.14 14.72 11.13
C PRO A 112 11.99 13.73 10.92
N ALA A 113 10.80 13.98 11.48
CA ALA A 113 9.62 13.13 11.27
C ALA A 113 9.17 13.11 9.80
N LYS A 114 9.14 14.27 9.13
CA LYS A 114 8.86 14.37 7.69
C LYS A 114 9.95 13.71 6.86
N GLN A 115 11.21 13.83 7.25
CA GLN A 115 12.32 13.18 6.55
C GLN A 115 12.22 11.66 6.64
N ALA A 116 11.91 11.09 7.81
CA ALA A 116 11.70 9.66 7.97
C ALA A 116 10.53 9.14 7.11
N MET A 117 9.40 9.85 7.10
CA MET A 117 8.27 9.54 6.22
C MET A 117 8.66 9.63 4.74
N LYS A 118 9.45 10.63 4.35
CA LYS A 118 9.92 10.82 2.97
C LYS A 118 10.74 9.62 2.49
N GLU A 119 11.62 9.05 3.32
CA GLU A 119 12.39 7.87 2.93
C GLU A 119 11.49 6.65 2.66
N VAL A 120 10.44 6.46 3.47
CA VAL A 120 9.44 5.41 3.19
C VAL A 120 8.75 5.66 1.85
N VAL A 121 8.35 6.91 1.55
CA VAL A 121 7.74 7.26 0.26
C VAL A 121 8.70 6.96 -0.90
N ARG A 122 9.99 7.31 -0.80
CA ARG A 122 10.98 6.99 -1.85
C ARG A 122 11.07 5.48 -2.10
N LYS A 123 11.14 4.69 -1.03
CA LYS A 123 11.15 3.23 -1.13
C LYS A 123 9.90 2.71 -1.86
N VAL A 124 8.72 3.18 -1.48
CA VAL A 124 7.46 2.76 -2.11
C VAL A 124 7.44 3.12 -3.60
N ILE A 125 7.86 4.33 -3.96
CA ILE A 125 7.96 4.77 -5.36
C ILE A 125 8.90 3.85 -6.16
N HIS A 126 10.07 3.54 -5.60
CA HIS A 126 11.04 2.63 -6.22
C HIS A 126 10.48 1.21 -6.40
N VAL A 127 9.85 0.64 -5.36
CA VAL A 127 9.26 -0.71 -5.40
C VAL A 127 8.13 -0.78 -6.42
N CYS A 128 7.31 0.27 -6.52
CA CYS A 128 6.24 0.37 -7.51
C CYS A 128 6.74 0.64 -8.94
N GLY A 129 8.03 0.94 -9.13
CA GLY A 129 8.62 1.20 -10.44
C GLY A 129 8.13 2.48 -11.10
N CYS A 130 7.62 3.46 -10.33
CA CYS A 130 7.06 4.70 -10.87
C CYS A 130 8.02 5.91 -10.83
N GLU A 131 9.31 5.67 -10.56
CA GLU A 131 10.35 6.70 -10.63
C GLU A 131 10.48 7.25 -12.06
N GLY A 132 10.41 8.58 -12.21
CA GLY A 132 10.61 9.27 -13.49
C GLY A 132 9.46 9.12 -14.50
N GLN A 133 8.28 8.66 -14.10
CA GLN A 133 7.11 8.43 -14.96
C GLN A 133 6.14 9.62 -15.01
N LEU A 134 6.63 10.86 -14.83
CA LEU A 134 5.83 12.10 -14.88
C LEU A 134 5.78 12.70 -16.28
#